data_AF-Q5K0A2-F1
#
_entry.id   AF-Q5K0A2-F1
#
_cell.length_a   1.000
_cell.length_b   1.000
_cell.length_c   1.000
_cell.angle_alpha   90.00
_cell.angle_beta   90.00
_cell.angle_gamma   90.00
#
_symmetry.space_group_name_H-M   'P 1'
#
loop_
_entity.id
_entity.type
_entity.pdbx_description
1 polymer ?
#
loop_
_entity_poly.entity_id
_entity_poly.type
_entity_poly.pdbx_seq_one_letter_code
_entity_poly.pdbx_strand_id
1 'polypeptide(L)'
;NSSIQSISDSWKLLSYIFKESTLGNKEDESLIKEKQYANLRGTSKDIPEVNMNEFNALIINGSKKYFEDTFWEWIQKEVKDNTGKSFSNGSKQSVIDIVSLFISLRLKKYGEWDQNLELFDSFPIWACIFYLIRSGHFAEAIYYINDIDDKLFNQKNDLMFIKYIKIWIDNKFKLSKGYRDEIKNDWNERI
;
A
#
# COMPACT_ATOMS: atom_id res chain seq x y z
N ASN A 1 -28.69 -5.21 -6.43
CA ASN A 1 -27.58 -5.68 -5.57
C ASN A 1 -26.27 -4.92 -5.79
N SER A 2 -25.75 -4.78 -7.03
CA SER A 2 -24.48 -4.05 -7.27
C SER A 2 -24.49 -2.58 -6.81
N SER A 3 -25.61 -1.85 -7.00
CA SER A 3 -25.75 -0.45 -6.56
C SER A 3 -25.76 -0.27 -5.03
N ILE A 4 -26.31 -1.23 -4.29
CA ILE A 4 -26.35 -1.18 -2.82
C ILE A 4 -24.95 -1.42 -2.26
N GLN A 5 -24.19 -2.34 -2.86
CA GLN A 5 -22.80 -2.60 -2.49
C GLN A 5 -21.92 -1.37 -2.74
N SER A 6 -22.04 -0.73 -3.91
CA SER A 6 -21.26 0.48 -4.21
C SER A 6 -21.54 1.64 -3.23
N ILE A 7 -22.79 1.76 -2.76
CA ILE A 7 -23.16 2.75 -1.75
C ILE A 7 -22.53 2.40 -0.40
N SER A 8 -22.60 1.14 0.02
CA SER A 8 -21.98 0.69 1.27
C SER A 8 -20.46 0.92 1.26
N ASP A 9 -19.79 0.61 0.15
CA ASP A 9 -18.36 0.82 -0.01
C ASP A 9 -18.00 2.31 -0.01
N SER A 10 -18.84 3.16 -0.60
CA SER A 10 -18.68 4.61 -0.55
C SER A 10 -18.77 5.15 0.88
N TRP A 11 -19.69 4.64 1.70
CA TRP A 11 -19.79 5.03 3.11
C TRP A 11 -18.59 4.58 3.93
N LYS A 12 -18.10 3.36 3.71
CA LYS A 12 -16.85 2.89 4.33
C LYS A 12 -15.65 3.74 3.91
N LEU A 13 -15.54 4.09 2.64
CA LEU A 13 -14.49 4.98 2.17
C LEU A 13 -14.52 6.33 2.89
N LEU A 14 -15.72 6.92 3.08
CA LEU A 14 -15.87 8.16 3.83
C LEU A 14 -15.43 8.00 5.29
N SER A 15 -15.79 6.89 5.96
CA SER A 15 -15.36 6.66 7.34
C SER A 15 -13.84 6.55 7.46
N TYR A 16 -13.15 6.00 6.46
CA TYR A 16 -11.69 5.98 6.38
C TYR A 16 -11.08 7.38 6.16
N ILE A 17 -11.64 8.18 5.25
CA ILE A 17 -11.22 9.58 5.00
C ILE A 17 -11.31 10.41 6.28
N PHE A 18 -12.41 10.24 6.98
CA PHE A 18 -12.80 11.06 8.11
C PHE A 18 -12.40 10.47 9.47
N LYS A 19 -11.79 9.27 9.46
CA LYS A 19 -11.39 8.52 10.67
C LYS A 19 -12.54 8.32 11.66
N GLU A 20 -13.74 8.19 11.13
CA GLU A 20 -14.92 7.87 11.92
C GLU A 20 -14.84 6.38 12.28
N SER A 21 -14.56 6.09 13.56
CA SER A 21 -14.53 4.71 14.06
C SER A 21 -15.96 4.23 14.30
N THR A 22 -16.39 3.25 13.53
CA THR A 22 -17.63 2.52 13.82
C THR A 22 -17.36 1.52 14.94
N LEU A 23 -17.71 1.90 16.18
CA LEU A 23 -17.73 1.09 17.41
C LEU A 23 -16.38 0.74 18.08
N GLY A 24 -16.23 1.17 19.35
CA GLY A 24 -15.37 0.47 20.30
C GLY A 24 -14.81 1.28 21.49
N ASN A 25 -15.66 1.81 22.37
CA ASN A 25 -15.37 2.01 23.81
C ASN A 25 -14.10 2.77 24.25
N LYS A 26 -13.64 3.80 23.52
CA LYS A 26 -12.80 4.86 24.11
C LYS A 26 -13.20 6.20 23.53
N GLU A 27 -13.97 6.93 24.32
CA GLU A 27 -14.24 8.37 24.30
C GLU A 27 -13.96 9.10 22.98
N ASP A 28 -15.03 9.36 22.21
CA ASP A 28 -15.45 10.60 21.51
C ASP A 28 -14.46 11.73 21.15
N GLU A 29 -13.15 11.51 21.08
CA GLU A 29 -12.18 12.55 20.68
C GLU A 29 -11.99 12.68 19.17
N SER A 30 -12.49 11.74 18.37
CA SER A 30 -12.29 11.72 16.91
C SER A 30 -13.55 11.88 16.07
N LEU A 31 -14.69 12.24 16.66
CA LEU A 31 -15.89 12.53 15.89
C LEU A 31 -15.80 13.92 15.27
N ILE A 32 -15.92 13.97 13.94
CA ILE A 32 -15.97 15.23 13.20
C ILE A 32 -17.18 16.04 13.66
N LYS A 33 -16.95 17.31 13.95
CA LYS A 33 -18.03 18.23 14.31
C LYS A 33 -18.93 18.47 13.09
N GLU A 34 -20.23 18.65 13.32
CA GLU A 34 -21.15 19.00 12.24
C GLU A 34 -20.60 20.20 11.43
N LYS A 35 -20.54 20.05 10.10
CA LYS A 35 -20.06 21.09 9.17
C LYS A 35 -18.61 21.55 9.39
N GLN A 36 -17.77 20.79 10.09
CA GLN A 36 -16.36 21.12 10.34
C GLN A 36 -15.59 21.54 9.07
N TYR A 37 -15.87 20.92 7.92
CA TYR A 37 -15.20 21.20 6.64
C TYR A 37 -16.02 22.05 5.66
N ALA A 38 -17.19 22.57 6.07
CA ALA A 38 -18.07 23.33 5.18
C ALA A 38 -17.39 24.61 4.64
N ASN A 39 -16.62 25.29 5.49
CA ASN A 39 -15.90 26.52 5.13
C ASN A 39 -14.74 26.28 4.16
N LEU A 40 -14.20 25.06 4.08
CA LEU A 40 -13.10 24.71 3.17
C LEU A 40 -13.58 24.37 1.75
N ARG A 41 -14.85 23.96 1.61
CA ARG A 41 -15.49 23.64 0.32
C ARG A 41 -16.29 24.81 -0.26
N GLY A 42 -16.54 25.85 0.53
CA GLY A 42 -17.29 27.03 0.09
C GLY A 42 -16.54 27.83 -0.97
N THR A 43 -17.26 28.51 -1.86
CA THR A 43 -16.73 29.39 -2.92
C THR A 43 -16.07 30.68 -2.39
N SER A 44 -15.68 30.72 -1.12
CA SER A 44 -15.02 31.87 -0.53
C SER A 44 -13.60 31.97 -1.07
N LYS A 45 -13.23 33.16 -1.57
CA LYS A 45 -11.89 33.43 -2.12
C LYS A 45 -10.79 33.46 -1.06
N ASP A 46 -11.14 33.38 0.22
CA ASP A 46 -10.24 33.68 1.35
C ASP A 46 -9.83 32.45 2.18
N ILE A 47 -9.89 31.24 1.63
CA ILE A 47 -9.44 30.03 2.35
C ILE A 47 -7.90 29.98 2.31
N PRO A 48 -7.19 29.92 3.45
CA PRO A 48 -5.75 29.74 3.46
C PRO A 48 -5.34 28.45 2.75
N GLU A 49 -4.34 28.53 1.87
CA GLU A 49 -3.84 27.39 1.10
C GLU A 49 -3.45 26.19 1.98
N VAL A 50 -2.91 26.46 3.18
CA VAL A 50 -2.54 25.47 4.19
C VAL A 50 -3.73 24.58 4.56
N ASN A 51 -4.90 25.17 4.83
CA ASN A 51 -6.09 24.42 5.22
C ASN A 51 -6.63 23.54 4.08
N MET A 52 -6.52 24.02 2.85
CA MET A 52 -6.90 23.24 1.66
C MET A 52 -5.93 22.06 1.46
N ASN A 53 -4.63 22.28 1.64
CA ASN A 53 -3.61 21.24 1.51
C ASN A 53 -3.76 20.15 2.58
N GLU A 54 -4.06 20.53 3.82
CA GLU A 54 -4.35 19.58 4.90
C GLU A 54 -5.60 18.75 4.61
N PHE A 55 -6.67 19.39 4.12
CA PHE A 55 -7.89 18.70 3.75
C PHE A 55 -7.70 17.74 2.56
N ASN A 56 -6.93 18.15 1.55
CA ASN A 56 -6.56 17.27 0.45
C ASN A 56 -5.72 16.08 0.92
N ALA A 57 -4.76 16.31 1.83
CA ALA A 57 -3.97 15.25 2.43
C ALA A 57 -4.84 14.27 3.23
N LEU A 58 -5.86 14.76 3.96
CA LEU A 58 -6.85 13.94 4.66
C LEU A 58 -7.56 12.99 3.68
N ILE A 59 -8.12 13.53 2.58
CA ILE A 59 -8.81 12.74 1.55
C ILE A 59 -7.88 11.70 0.94
N ILE A 60 -6.68 12.10 0.52
CA ILE A 60 -5.72 11.20 -0.13
C ILE A 60 -5.32 10.07 0.81
N ASN A 61 -4.96 10.39 2.05
CA ASN A 61 -4.46 9.40 3.01
C ASN A 61 -5.55 8.39 3.41
N GLY A 62 -6.77 8.86 3.72
CA GLY A 62 -7.85 7.94 4.08
C GLY A 62 -8.32 7.10 2.90
N SER A 63 -8.40 7.68 1.68
CA SER A 63 -8.72 6.91 0.48
C SER A 63 -7.67 5.85 0.19
N LYS A 64 -6.38 6.22 0.26
CA LYS A 64 -5.26 5.28 0.11
C LYS A 64 -5.39 4.12 1.10
N LYS A 65 -5.60 4.43 2.39
CA LYS A 65 -5.70 3.42 3.43
C LYS A 65 -6.90 2.47 3.22
N TYR A 66 -8.05 3.00 2.79
CA TYR A 66 -9.21 2.18 2.42
C TYR A 66 -8.87 1.19 1.29
N PHE A 67 -8.19 1.64 0.23
CA PHE A 67 -7.81 0.79 -0.89
C PHE A 67 -6.69 -0.21 -0.57
N GLU A 68 -5.83 0.09 0.38
CA GLU A 68 -4.83 -0.85 0.92
C GLU A 68 -5.53 -1.96 1.71
N ASP A 69 -6.41 -1.61 2.65
CA ASP A 69 -7.10 -2.56 3.51
C ASP A 69 -8.07 -3.44 2.71
N THR A 70 -8.85 -2.85 1.80
CA THR A 70 -9.76 -3.60 0.92
C THR A 70 -8.99 -4.60 0.05
N PHE A 71 -7.80 -4.20 -0.42
CA PHE A 71 -6.94 -5.08 -1.21
C PHE A 71 -6.33 -6.19 -0.36
N TRP A 72 -5.95 -5.90 0.88
CA TRP A 72 -5.45 -6.89 1.82
C TRP A 72 -6.51 -7.92 2.21
N GLU A 73 -7.74 -7.48 2.51
CA GLU A 73 -8.88 -8.37 2.78
C GLU A 73 -9.12 -9.32 1.59
N TRP A 74 -9.01 -8.79 0.37
CA TRP A 74 -9.12 -9.62 -0.84
C TRP A 74 -8.01 -10.66 -0.94
N ILE A 75 -6.74 -10.28 -0.70
CA ILE A 75 -5.61 -11.23 -0.67
C ILE A 75 -5.87 -12.35 0.34
N GLN A 76 -6.22 -11.98 1.57
CA GLN A 76 -6.46 -12.93 2.65
C GLN A 76 -7.60 -13.90 2.30
N LYS A 77 -8.68 -13.38 1.71
CA LYS A 77 -9.80 -14.18 1.24
C LYS A 77 -9.38 -15.16 0.15
N GLU A 78 -8.70 -14.69 -0.90
CA GLU A 78 -8.24 -15.53 -2.00
C GLU A 78 -7.35 -16.68 -1.51
N VAL A 79 -6.40 -16.38 -0.61
CA VAL A 79 -5.51 -17.39 -0.03
C VAL A 79 -6.29 -18.38 0.83
N LYS A 80 -7.21 -17.90 1.67
CA LYS A 80 -8.05 -18.75 2.52
C LYS A 80 -8.92 -19.69 1.70
N ASP A 81 -9.57 -19.18 0.67
CA ASP A 81 -10.51 -19.92 -0.18
C ASP A 81 -9.81 -21.02 -1.00
N ASN A 82 -8.55 -20.78 -1.43
CA ASN A 82 -7.80 -21.75 -2.24
C ASN A 82 -6.93 -22.73 -1.42
N THR A 83 -6.43 -22.32 -0.25
CA THR A 83 -5.47 -23.13 0.53
C THR A 83 -6.05 -23.70 1.82
N GLY A 84 -7.19 -23.17 2.29
CA GLY A 84 -7.77 -23.51 3.59
C GLY A 84 -6.94 -23.07 4.80
N LYS A 85 -5.80 -22.40 4.58
CA LYS A 85 -4.91 -21.95 5.66
C LYS A 85 -5.44 -20.66 6.28
N SER A 86 -5.47 -20.62 7.61
CA SER A 86 -5.71 -19.40 8.38
C SER A 86 -4.38 -18.95 8.96
N PHE A 87 -3.97 -17.73 8.64
CA PHE A 87 -2.71 -17.16 9.11
C PHE A 87 -2.98 -16.26 10.31
N SER A 88 -2.05 -16.26 11.29
CA SER A 88 -2.08 -15.30 12.38
C SER A 88 -1.36 -14.03 11.94
N ASN A 89 -2.01 -12.86 12.04
CA ASN A 89 -1.41 -11.57 11.66
C ASN A 89 -0.38 -11.07 12.71
N GLY A 90 0.32 -11.98 13.39
CA GLY A 90 1.16 -11.65 14.54
C GLY A 90 2.62 -11.32 14.21
N SER A 91 3.14 -11.76 13.05
CA SER A 91 4.53 -11.56 12.66
C SER A 91 4.64 -11.00 11.24
N LYS A 92 5.73 -10.25 10.97
CA LYS A 92 6.05 -9.74 9.64
C LYS A 92 6.19 -10.87 8.61
N GLN A 93 6.79 -11.99 9.04
CA GLN A 93 6.95 -13.17 8.20
C GLN A 93 5.60 -13.74 7.76
N SER A 94 4.60 -13.77 8.65
CA SER A 94 3.26 -14.27 8.31
C SER A 94 2.61 -13.49 7.17
N VAL A 95 2.76 -12.16 7.16
CA VAL A 95 2.27 -11.31 6.07
C VAL A 95 2.97 -11.64 4.76
N ILE A 96 4.29 -11.80 4.79
CA ILE A 96 5.09 -12.17 3.61
C ILE A 96 4.69 -13.54 3.08
N ASP A 97 4.44 -14.51 3.96
CA ASP A 97 4.00 -15.86 3.58
C ASP A 97 2.62 -15.83 2.90
N ILE A 98 1.67 -15.05 3.43
CA ILE A 98 0.35 -14.85 2.82
C ILE A 98 0.51 -14.24 1.42
N VAL A 99 1.31 -13.19 1.28
CA VAL A 99 1.55 -12.54 -0.02
C VAL A 99 2.24 -13.49 -1.00
N SER A 100 3.19 -14.30 -0.53
CA SER A 100 3.91 -15.27 -1.36
C SER A 100 3.00 -16.37 -1.89
N LEU A 101 2.06 -16.84 -1.06
CA LEU A 101 1.02 -17.77 -1.48
C LEU A 101 0.07 -17.13 -2.48
N PHE A 102 -0.37 -15.90 -2.23
CA PHE A 102 -1.23 -15.16 -3.15
C PHE A 102 -0.57 -14.98 -4.53
N ILE A 103 0.71 -14.60 -4.57
CA ILE A 103 1.50 -14.49 -5.81
C ILE A 103 1.56 -15.82 -6.54
N SER A 104 1.81 -16.91 -5.81
CA SER A 104 1.86 -18.26 -6.39
C SER A 104 0.51 -18.66 -6.99
N LEU A 105 -0.61 -18.33 -6.34
CA LEU A 105 -1.96 -18.62 -6.85
C LEU A 105 -2.31 -17.77 -8.09
N ARG A 106 -1.87 -16.51 -8.13
CA ARG A 106 -2.27 -15.56 -9.17
C ARG A 106 -1.37 -15.58 -10.40
N LEU A 107 -0.05 -15.75 -10.19
CA LEU A 107 0.94 -15.58 -11.25
C LEU A 107 1.49 -16.90 -11.77
N LYS A 108 1.42 -18.01 -11.02
CA LYS A 108 1.78 -19.31 -11.60
C LYS A 108 0.67 -19.82 -12.51
N LYS A 109 1.02 -20.15 -13.75
CA LYS A 109 0.14 -20.87 -14.67
C LYS A 109 0.68 -22.27 -14.85
N TYR A 110 -0.13 -23.28 -14.57
CA TYR A 110 0.27 -24.69 -14.64
C TYR A 110 1.53 -25.05 -13.82
N GLY A 111 1.78 -24.30 -12.73
CA GLY A 111 2.95 -24.49 -11.87
C GLY A 111 4.20 -23.72 -12.31
N GLU A 112 4.18 -23.07 -13.47
CA GLU A 112 5.29 -22.29 -14.01
C GLU A 112 5.09 -20.79 -13.81
N TRP A 113 6.19 -20.07 -13.62
CA TRP A 113 6.20 -18.61 -13.57
C TRP A 113 6.20 -18.02 -14.98
N ASP A 114 5.61 -16.84 -15.14
CA ASP A 114 5.73 -16.07 -16.38
C ASP A 114 7.20 -15.73 -16.66
N GLN A 115 7.63 -15.84 -17.92
CA GLN A 115 9.00 -15.58 -18.35
C GLN A 115 9.44 -14.12 -18.13
N ASN A 116 8.49 -13.20 -18.03
CA ASN A 116 8.77 -11.78 -17.77
C ASN A 116 9.04 -11.49 -16.29
N LEU A 117 8.86 -12.46 -15.39
CA LEU A 117 9.16 -12.30 -13.97
C LEU A 117 10.63 -12.59 -13.71
N GLU A 118 11.30 -11.63 -13.10
CA GLU A 118 12.62 -11.88 -12.55
C GLU A 118 12.50 -12.75 -11.29
N LEU A 119 13.12 -13.92 -11.36
CA LEU A 119 13.09 -14.91 -10.29
C LEU A 119 14.41 -14.91 -9.53
N PHE A 120 14.33 -14.83 -8.21
CA PHE A 120 15.44 -15.06 -7.30
C PHE A 120 15.11 -16.27 -6.44
N ASP A 121 16.02 -17.25 -6.33
CA ASP A 121 15.77 -18.53 -5.63
C ASP A 121 14.41 -19.17 -6.04
N SER A 122 14.07 -19.09 -7.34
CA SER A 122 12.79 -19.59 -7.91
C SER A 122 11.51 -18.86 -7.46
N PHE A 123 11.62 -17.62 -7.00
CA PHE A 123 10.50 -16.80 -6.56
C PHE A 123 10.55 -15.35 -7.10
N PRO A 124 9.42 -14.76 -7.53
CA PRO A 124 9.39 -13.42 -8.11
C PRO A 124 9.46 -12.32 -7.04
N ILE A 125 10.68 -11.85 -6.73
CA ILE A 125 10.95 -10.88 -5.66
C ILE A 125 10.22 -9.55 -5.86
N TRP A 126 10.17 -9.03 -7.08
CA TRP A 126 9.54 -7.74 -7.38
C TRP A 126 8.03 -7.77 -7.23
N ALA A 127 7.41 -8.90 -7.56
CA ALA A 127 5.99 -9.11 -7.31
C ALA A 127 5.70 -9.05 -5.81
N CYS A 128 6.55 -9.68 -4.99
CA CYS A 128 6.42 -9.65 -3.53
C CYS A 128 6.48 -8.22 -2.97
N ILE A 129 7.52 -7.47 -3.35
CA ILE A 129 7.67 -6.07 -2.92
C ILE A 129 6.47 -5.24 -3.36
N PHE A 130 6.03 -5.39 -4.62
CA PHE A 130 4.86 -4.68 -5.14
C PHE A 130 3.59 -4.97 -4.34
N TYR A 131 3.28 -6.24 -4.08
CA TYR A 131 2.05 -6.62 -3.37
C TYR A 131 2.07 -6.24 -1.89
N LEU A 132 3.24 -6.26 -1.23
CA LEU A 132 3.41 -5.73 0.13
C LEU A 132 3.13 -4.23 0.17
N ILE A 133 3.71 -3.45 -0.75
CA ILE A 133 3.46 -2.00 -0.86
C ILE A 133 1.99 -1.72 -1.19
N ARG A 134 1.41 -2.45 -2.15
CA ARG A 134 0.03 -2.25 -2.61
C ARG A 134 -1.02 -2.54 -1.53
N SER A 135 -0.69 -3.41 -0.58
CA SER A 135 -1.52 -3.74 0.58
C SER A 135 -1.20 -2.91 1.83
N GLY A 136 -0.29 -1.93 1.73
CA GLY A 136 0.05 -1.03 2.85
C GLY A 136 1.04 -1.62 3.87
N HIS A 137 1.64 -2.79 3.59
CA HIS A 137 2.59 -3.49 4.48
C HIS A 137 4.04 -3.03 4.23
N PHE A 138 4.28 -1.73 4.44
CA PHE A 138 5.58 -1.11 4.16
C PHE A 138 6.70 -1.62 5.08
N ALA A 139 6.38 -1.91 6.34
CA ALA A 139 7.38 -2.40 7.31
C ALA A 139 7.83 -3.83 6.99
N GLU A 140 6.93 -4.64 6.45
CA GLU A 140 7.15 -5.98 5.95
C GLU A 140 7.91 -5.94 4.63
N ALA A 141 7.60 -5.00 3.74
CA ALA A 141 8.37 -4.77 2.51
C ALA A 141 9.84 -4.45 2.82
N ILE A 142 10.10 -3.53 3.76
CA ILE A 142 11.48 -3.22 4.19
C ILE A 142 12.16 -4.45 4.83
N TYR A 143 11.43 -5.19 5.67
CA TYR A 143 11.94 -6.42 6.28
C TYR A 143 12.33 -7.46 5.22
N TYR A 144 11.46 -7.69 4.23
CA TYR A 144 11.70 -8.59 3.12
C TYR A 144 12.91 -8.15 2.30
N ILE A 145 12.99 -6.86 1.94
CA ILE A 145 14.12 -6.29 1.21
C ILE A 145 15.45 -6.50 1.94
N ASN A 146 15.48 -6.30 3.26
CA ASN A 146 16.70 -6.48 4.05
C ASN A 146 17.13 -7.96 4.12
N ASP A 147 16.17 -8.91 4.14
CA ASP A 147 16.45 -10.34 4.12
C ASP A 147 17.09 -10.80 2.80
N ILE A 148 16.72 -10.15 1.69
CA ILE A 148 17.24 -10.45 0.35
C ILE A 148 18.40 -9.54 -0.08
N ASP A 149 18.78 -8.53 0.71
CA ASP A 149 19.79 -7.52 0.32
C ASP A 149 21.16 -8.16 0.03
N ASP A 150 21.60 -9.07 0.90
CA ASP A 150 22.84 -9.84 0.73
C ASP A 150 22.80 -10.72 -0.52
N LYS A 151 21.61 -11.18 -0.89
CA LYS A 151 21.35 -12.07 -2.02
C LYS A 151 21.32 -11.30 -3.36
N LEU A 152 20.79 -10.07 -3.34
CA LEU A 152 20.72 -9.13 -4.47
C LEU A 152 22.03 -8.39 -4.76
N PHE A 153 23.01 -8.44 -3.85
CA PHE A 153 24.30 -7.74 -4.00
C PHE A 153 25.04 -8.05 -5.32
N ASN A 154 24.80 -9.23 -5.90
CA ASN A 154 25.39 -9.61 -7.19
C ASN A 154 24.77 -8.88 -8.40
N GLN A 155 23.61 -8.23 -8.23
CA GLN A 155 22.91 -7.46 -9.26
C GLN A 155 22.98 -5.96 -8.93
N LYS A 156 24.12 -5.33 -9.26
CA LYS A 156 24.45 -3.94 -8.89
C LYS A 156 23.37 -2.90 -9.24
N ASN A 157 22.58 -3.13 -10.27
CA ASN A 157 21.58 -2.17 -10.75
C ASN A 157 20.34 -2.13 -9.84
N ASP A 158 19.98 -3.27 -9.24
CA ASP A 158 18.76 -3.40 -8.44
C ASP A 158 18.92 -2.82 -7.04
N LEU A 159 20.17 -2.70 -6.58
CA LEU A 159 20.54 -2.04 -5.32
C LEU A 159 20.11 -0.57 -5.27
N MET A 160 20.13 0.13 -6.41
CA MET A 160 19.76 1.54 -6.44
C MET A 160 18.24 1.72 -6.30
N PHE A 161 17.45 0.86 -6.96
CA PHE A 161 16.00 0.87 -6.81
C PHE A 161 15.56 0.55 -5.39
N ILE A 162 16.19 -0.46 -4.77
CA ILE A 162 15.98 -0.81 -3.36
C ILE A 162 16.28 0.38 -2.44
N LYS A 163 17.40 1.07 -2.66
CA LYS A 163 17.74 2.29 -1.92
C LYS A 163 16.65 3.35 -2.04
N TYR A 164 16.15 3.60 -3.25
CA TYR A 164 15.07 4.58 -3.46
C TYR A 164 13.79 4.20 -2.73
N ILE A 165 13.39 2.92 -2.74
CA ILE A 165 12.22 2.44 -1.99
C ILE A 165 12.38 2.67 -0.49
N LYS A 166 13.53 2.30 0.09
CA LYS A 166 13.80 2.51 1.52
C LYS A 166 13.67 3.99 1.89
N ILE A 167 14.34 4.87 1.14
CA ILE A 167 14.28 6.32 1.33
C ILE A 167 12.86 6.87 1.17
N TRP A 168 12.10 6.38 0.18
CA TRP A 168 10.72 6.80 -0.06
C TRP A 168 9.80 6.43 1.10
N ILE A 169 9.92 5.22 1.63
CA ILE A 169 9.14 4.74 2.78
C ILE A 169 9.50 5.53 4.04
N ASP A 170 10.79 5.70 4.33
CA ASP A 170 11.28 6.42 5.52
C ASP A 170 10.86 7.90 5.51
N ASN A 171 10.83 8.54 4.34
CA ASN A 171 10.39 9.93 4.17
C ASN A 171 8.87 10.09 4.01
N LYS A 172 8.07 9.16 4.56
CA LYS A 172 6.59 9.21 4.52
C LYS A 172 6.06 9.37 3.09
N PHE A 173 6.61 8.59 2.17
CA PHE A 173 6.22 8.54 0.76
C PHE A 173 6.54 9.80 -0.04
N LYS A 174 7.54 10.58 0.39
CA LYS A 174 8.04 11.75 -0.34
C LYS A 174 9.50 11.57 -0.72
N LEU A 175 9.88 12.01 -1.91
CA LEU A 175 11.26 12.04 -2.36
C LEU A 175 11.71 13.47 -2.61
N SER A 176 12.98 13.75 -2.28
CA SER A 176 13.60 15.04 -2.62
C SER A 176 13.65 15.23 -4.14
N LYS A 177 13.86 16.46 -4.60
CA LYS A 177 14.00 16.72 -6.04
C LYS A 177 15.18 15.94 -6.63
N GLY A 178 16.33 15.90 -5.94
CA GLY A 178 17.51 15.17 -6.39
C GLY A 178 17.23 13.69 -6.66
N TYR A 179 16.64 12.97 -5.70
CA TYR A 179 16.31 11.55 -5.89
C TYR A 179 15.27 11.32 -7.00
N ARG A 180 14.31 12.24 -7.18
CA ARG A 180 13.35 12.13 -8.29
C ARG A 180 14.01 12.28 -9.64
N ASP A 181 14.95 13.22 -9.76
CA ASP A 181 15.71 13.44 -10.99
C ASP A 181 16.64 12.25 -11.29
N GLU A 182 17.29 11.69 -10.26
CA GLU A 182 18.10 10.46 -10.36
C GLU A 182 17.26 9.26 -10.85
N ILE A 183 16.13 8.97 -10.20
CA ILE A 183 15.21 7.89 -10.61
C ILE A 183 14.74 8.08 -12.06
N LYS A 184 14.42 9.32 -12.43
CA LYS A 184 13.94 9.62 -13.78
C LYS A 184 15.02 9.36 -14.83
N ASN A 185 16.27 9.72 -14.55
CA ASN A 185 17.39 9.44 -15.43
C ASN A 185 17.64 7.93 -15.54
N ASP A 186 17.72 7.23 -14.40
CA ASP A 186 17.90 5.78 -14.35
C ASP A 186 16.80 5.03 -15.14
N TRP A 187 15.54 5.47 -15.00
CA TRP A 187 14.40 4.90 -15.74
C TRP A 187 14.56 5.11 -17.25
N ASN A 188 14.74 6.35 -17.70
CA ASN A 188 14.81 6.66 -19.14
C ASN A 188 16.01 6.02 -19.85
N GLU A 189 17.12 5.78 -19.14
CA GLU A 189 18.31 5.17 -19.73
C GLU A 189 18.20 3.64 -19.87
N ARG A 190 17.35 2.99 -19.08
CA ARG A 190 17.45 1.54 -18.84
C ARG A 190 16.15 0.76 -19.00
N ILE A 191 14.99 1.43 -18.99
CA ILE A 191 13.64 0.83 -19.07
C ILE A 191 12.85 1.51 -20.18
#